data_AF-A0A817IVB8-F1
#
_entry.id   AF-A0A817IVB8-F1
#
_cell.length_a   1.000
_cell.length_b   1.000
_cell.length_c   1.000
_cell.angle_alpha   90.00
_cell.angle_beta   90.00
_cell.angle_gamma   90.00
#
_symmetry.space_group_name_H-M   'P 1'
#
loop_
_entity.id
_entity.type
_entity.pdbx_description
1 polymer ?
#
loop_
_entity_poly.entity_id
_entity_poly.type
_entity_poly.pdbx_seq_one_letter_code
_entity_poly.pdbx_strand_id
1 'polypeptide(L)'
;MSLDFVQTIPSDQISSLLRKVSYGLVTTCVLGAAVYIGYRVAAPDKYSIKQHRHPELNDQIEKVVASLKITDEQLQHIMRTLEEEMSAGLSPATHKQASVKMFPSYVRHISKGTEVGQVLALDLGGTNFRILLIKLRGNSKIDLTSKIFVVPQSVMIGDGRHLFRHLVECLSDFMKRETLLHSGITYPLGFTFSFPCKQESLSSARLTSWTKGFSCAGVVNEDVVKLLQDAIDEKGINVKCAALVNDTVGTLMACAYKDPSTAIGLILGTGTNACYIESLDRVGTWDGDYNEPKQVIINMEWGAFGDNGCLHHIRTKYDEEVDLSSINPGNQTFEKMISGMYMGEIVRLIILDLLQQELLFLGHRDTYGDYKTPLYNRGGFYTKFVSIVETDEGIKFSNTRRVLEDIGIRNPTFDDCVIVQHICRQVSKRAARLAGAGLAVLINRMEKPNITIGVDGSLYRYHPRFKRNMERFYADGSICLDILQRNWSPTYDVCAILTSIRSLLNDPNPNSPANNEAAKLFLENRRLYESKVRKLVEESIMADQITNDLKLIDDNDDEKKKSIDKSSSSSTSNNNDNNNNNNNNNNQEAQATAASASSSSNP
;
A
#
# COMPACT_ATOMS: atom_id res chain seq x y z
N MET A 1 1.88 1.03 -48.70
CA MET A 1 1.28 0.79 -50.03
C MET A 1 0.69 2.10 -50.51
N SER A 2 0.98 2.46 -51.76
CA SER A 2 0.67 3.75 -52.41
C SER A 2 -0.82 3.95 -52.69
N LEU A 3 -1.16 5.21 -52.90
CA LEU A 3 -2.48 5.83 -52.93
C LEU A 3 -3.27 5.61 -54.24
N ASP A 4 -3.13 4.46 -54.89
CA ASP A 4 -3.65 4.25 -56.26
C ASP A 4 -4.90 3.35 -56.36
N PHE A 5 -5.57 3.01 -55.26
CA PHE A 5 -6.73 2.09 -55.28
C PHE A 5 -8.11 2.73 -55.04
N VAL A 6 -8.23 4.07 -54.99
CA VAL A 6 -9.47 4.76 -54.56
C VAL A 6 -10.26 5.40 -55.72
N GLN A 7 -9.88 5.24 -56.98
CA GLN A 7 -10.51 5.96 -58.10
C GLN A 7 -11.67 5.26 -58.84
N THR A 8 -12.28 4.19 -58.33
CA THR A 8 -13.37 3.48 -59.06
C THR A 8 -14.65 3.20 -58.27
N ILE A 9 -15.00 4.04 -57.28
CA ILE A 9 -16.32 3.98 -56.64
C ILE A 9 -17.11 5.27 -56.94
N PRO A 10 -18.29 5.19 -57.60
CA PRO A 10 -19.13 6.36 -57.86
C PRO A 10 -19.51 7.10 -56.57
N SER A 11 -19.42 8.43 -56.58
CA SER A 11 -19.68 9.35 -55.44
C SER A 11 -20.97 9.01 -54.67
N ASP A 12 -22.00 8.58 -55.39
CA ASP A 12 -23.34 8.39 -54.86
C ASP A 12 -23.45 7.09 -54.03
N GLN A 13 -22.56 6.12 -54.29
CA GLN A 13 -22.46 4.91 -53.48
C GLN A 13 -21.60 5.09 -52.22
N ILE A 14 -20.62 6.00 -52.24
CA ILE A 14 -19.79 6.32 -51.07
C ILE A 14 -20.63 6.98 -49.98
N SER A 15 -21.56 7.89 -50.34
CA SER A 15 -22.47 8.54 -49.38
C SER A 15 -23.45 7.56 -48.72
N SER A 16 -23.99 6.61 -49.50
CA SER A 16 -24.89 5.55 -49.02
C SER A 16 -24.16 4.54 -48.13
N LEU A 17 -22.94 4.15 -48.50
CA LEU A 17 -22.11 3.24 -47.72
C LEU A 17 -21.61 3.90 -46.44
N LEU A 18 -21.18 5.17 -46.49
CA LEU A 18 -20.80 5.95 -45.32
C LEU A 18 -21.98 6.18 -44.39
N ARG A 19 -23.20 6.44 -44.90
CA ARG A 19 -24.42 6.51 -44.07
C ARG A 19 -24.77 5.17 -43.44
N LYS A 20 -24.67 4.04 -44.16
CA LYS A 20 -24.95 2.71 -43.59
C LYS A 20 -23.89 2.26 -42.58
N VAL A 21 -22.62 2.57 -42.83
CA VAL A 21 -21.50 2.31 -41.91
C VAL A 21 -21.56 3.23 -40.71
N SER A 22 -21.93 4.51 -40.86
CA SER A 22 -22.11 5.43 -39.73
C SER A 22 -23.38 5.14 -38.94
N TYR A 23 -24.50 4.75 -39.54
CA TYR A 23 -25.66 4.23 -38.80
C TYR A 23 -25.33 2.90 -38.13
N GLY A 24 -24.58 2.00 -38.77
CA GLY A 24 -24.12 0.74 -38.18
C GLY A 24 -23.18 0.97 -36.99
N LEU A 25 -22.15 1.80 -37.14
CA LEU A 25 -21.23 2.16 -36.05
C LEU A 25 -21.93 2.94 -34.95
N VAL A 26 -22.79 3.90 -35.29
CA VAL A 26 -23.54 4.67 -34.28
C VAL A 26 -24.50 3.76 -33.54
N THR A 27 -25.22 2.85 -34.22
CA THR A 27 -26.14 1.92 -33.54
C THR A 27 -25.38 0.88 -32.73
N THR A 28 -24.22 0.40 -33.18
CA THR A 28 -23.39 -0.56 -32.42
C THR A 28 -22.64 0.12 -31.28
N CYS A 29 -22.23 1.38 -31.41
CA CYS A 29 -21.66 2.17 -30.33
C CYS A 29 -22.74 2.68 -29.37
N VAL A 30 -23.97 2.92 -29.81
CA VAL A 30 -25.10 3.32 -28.94
C VAL A 30 -25.67 2.10 -28.22
N LEU A 31 -25.78 0.92 -28.87
CA LEU A 31 -26.09 -0.34 -28.19
C LEU A 31 -24.93 -0.78 -27.31
N GLY A 32 -23.68 -0.65 -27.77
CA GLY A 32 -22.49 -0.93 -26.98
C GLY A 32 -22.35 0.03 -25.80
N ALA A 33 -22.68 1.32 -25.96
CA ALA A 33 -22.73 2.28 -24.87
C ALA A 33 -23.98 2.10 -24.01
N ALA A 34 -25.14 1.69 -24.54
CA ALA A 34 -26.33 1.41 -23.74
C ALA A 34 -26.23 0.07 -23.01
N VAL A 35 -25.48 -0.88 -23.54
CA VAL A 35 -25.09 -2.14 -22.89
C VAL A 35 -23.93 -1.88 -21.95
N TYR A 36 -22.97 -0.99 -22.23
CA TYR A 36 -21.89 -0.62 -21.32
C TYR A 36 -22.36 0.30 -20.21
N ILE A 37 -23.26 1.24 -20.48
CA ILE A 37 -23.95 2.08 -19.50
C ILE A 37 -24.98 1.23 -18.80
N GLY A 38 -25.76 0.39 -19.48
CA GLY A 38 -26.65 -0.60 -18.85
C GLY A 38 -25.87 -1.58 -17.97
N TYR A 39 -24.68 -2.02 -18.39
CA TYR A 39 -23.75 -2.82 -17.60
C TYR A 39 -23.11 -1.97 -16.52
N ARG A 40 -22.73 -0.72 -16.72
CA ARG A 40 -22.14 0.18 -15.70
C ARG A 40 -23.17 0.79 -14.76
N VAL A 41 -24.45 0.75 -15.08
CA VAL A 41 -25.60 1.16 -14.26
C VAL A 41 -26.19 -0.07 -13.56
N ALA A 42 -26.07 -1.27 -14.15
CA ALA A 42 -26.39 -2.55 -13.49
C ALA A 42 -25.22 -3.17 -12.71
N ALA A 43 -23.96 -2.81 -12.99
CA ALA A 43 -22.74 -3.33 -12.34
C ALA A 43 -22.20 -2.52 -11.15
N PRO A 44 -22.69 -1.32 -10.76
CA PRO A 44 -22.35 -0.78 -9.45
C PRO A 44 -23.02 -1.59 -8.33
N ASP A 45 -24.09 -2.33 -8.63
CA ASP A 45 -24.93 -2.98 -7.63
C ASP A 45 -24.98 -4.52 -7.71
N LYS A 46 -24.40 -5.18 -8.72
CA LYS A 46 -24.36 -6.66 -8.76
C LYS A 46 -23.44 -7.31 -7.73
N TYR A 47 -22.60 -6.52 -7.07
CA TYR A 47 -21.76 -6.96 -5.95
C TYR A 47 -21.96 -6.08 -4.72
N SER A 48 -23.14 -5.48 -4.62
CA SER A 48 -23.68 -4.94 -3.39
C SER A 48 -24.18 -6.11 -2.54
N ILE A 49 -24.13 -5.95 -1.21
CA ILE A 49 -24.68 -6.88 -0.22
C ILE A 49 -26.17 -7.22 -0.50
N LYS A 50 -26.83 -6.42 -1.37
CA LYS A 50 -28.24 -6.48 -1.80
C LYS A 50 -28.77 -7.80 -2.37
N GLN A 51 -27.96 -8.74 -2.86
CA GLN A 51 -28.51 -9.86 -3.64
C GLN A 51 -28.88 -11.14 -2.87
N HIS A 52 -28.44 -11.34 -1.63
CA HIS A 52 -28.66 -12.61 -0.90
C HIS A 52 -29.18 -12.43 0.55
N ARG A 53 -29.35 -11.18 0.99
CA ARG A 53 -29.81 -10.81 2.35
C ARG A 53 -30.91 -9.78 2.31
N HIS A 54 -31.73 -9.72 3.35
CA HIS A 54 -32.79 -8.72 3.50
C HIS A 54 -32.18 -7.31 3.34
N PRO A 55 -32.73 -6.42 2.48
CA PRO A 55 -32.15 -5.11 2.18
C PRO A 55 -31.80 -4.27 3.41
N GLU A 56 -32.60 -4.38 4.47
CA GLU A 56 -32.41 -3.69 5.74
C GLU A 56 -31.11 -4.06 6.47
N LEU A 57 -30.63 -5.31 6.34
CA LEU A 57 -29.36 -5.76 6.93
C LEU A 57 -28.16 -5.11 6.22
N ASN A 58 -28.30 -4.89 4.91
CA ASN A 58 -27.25 -4.30 4.09
C ASN A 58 -27.10 -2.81 4.35
N ASP A 59 -28.22 -2.12 4.58
CA ASP A 59 -28.22 -0.73 4.98
C ASP A 59 -27.56 -0.54 6.36
N GLN A 60 -27.72 -1.49 7.28
CA GLN A 60 -27.03 -1.45 8.58
C GLN A 60 -25.51 -1.63 8.44
N ILE A 61 -25.06 -2.57 7.60
CA ILE A 61 -23.62 -2.76 7.33
C ILE A 61 -23.04 -1.52 6.64
N GLU A 62 -23.74 -0.97 5.64
CA GLU A 62 -23.30 0.24 4.96
C GLU A 62 -23.26 1.45 5.90
N LYS A 63 -24.16 1.57 6.89
CA LYS A 63 -24.07 2.62 7.92
C LYS A 63 -22.79 2.52 8.74
N VAL A 64 -22.40 1.30 9.15
CA VAL A 64 -21.14 1.07 9.88
C VAL A 64 -19.96 1.47 9.00
N VAL A 65 -19.93 1.00 7.76
CA VAL A 65 -18.80 1.22 6.84
C VAL A 65 -18.75 2.66 6.30
N ALA A 66 -19.88 3.36 6.21
CA ALA A 66 -19.93 4.75 5.78
C ALA A 66 -19.09 5.67 6.67
N SER A 67 -18.96 5.36 7.97
CA SER A 67 -18.09 6.11 8.88
C SER A 67 -16.59 6.07 8.51
N LEU A 68 -16.18 5.08 7.70
CA LEU A 68 -14.80 4.94 7.21
C LEU A 68 -14.56 5.71 5.89
N LYS A 69 -15.63 6.15 5.21
CA LYS A 69 -15.51 6.86 3.94
C LYS A 69 -15.10 8.31 4.23
N ILE A 70 -13.92 8.69 3.76
CA ILE A 70 -13.45 10.08 3.80
C ILE A 70 -13.78 10.77 2.48
N THR A 71 -14.48 11.90 2.55
CA THR A 71 -14.86 12.73 1.40
C THR A 71 -13.71 13.63 0.95
N ASP A 72 -13.83 14.21 -0.25
CA ASP A 72 -12.82 15.09 -0.81
C ASP A 72 -12.73 16.40 -0.01
N GLU A 73 -13.85 16.90 0.50
CA GLU A 73 -13.90 18.08 1.37
C GLU A 73 -13.18 17.82 2.70
N GLN A 74 -13.37 16.63 3.29
CA GLN A 74 -12.64 16.21 4.49
C GLN A 74 -11.14 16.11 4.20
N LEU A 75 -10.73 15.52 3.08
CA LEU A 75 -9.31 15.47 2.69
C LEU A 75 -8.72 16.86 2.53
N GLN A 76 -9.41 17.78 1.86
CA GLN A 76 -8.96 19.17 1.72
C GLN A 76 -8.82 19.87 3.07
N HIS A 77 -9.74 19.62 4.00
CA HIS A 77 -9.63 20.15 5.37
C HIS A 77 -8.42 19.57 6.13
N ILE A 78 -8.22 18.26 6.04
CA ILE A 78 -7.05 17.57 6.61
C ILE A 78 -5.75 18.14 6.04
N MET A 79 -5.69 18.36 4.73
CA MET A 79 -4.52 18.96 4.06
C MET A 79 -4.21 20.37 4.59
N ARG A 80 -5.22 21.23 4.72
CA ARG A 80 -5.03 22.58 5.30
C ARG A 80 -4.55 22.51 6.75
N THR A 81 -5.17 21.65 7.56
CA THR A 81 -4.82 21.47 8.97
C THR A 81 -3.39 20.94 9.12
N LEU A 82 -2.97 20.00 8.26
CA LEU A 82 -1.60 19.50 8.26
C LEU A 82 -0.59 20.60 7.91
N GLU A 83 -0.87 21.44 6.93
CA GLU A 83 -0.01 22.56 6.55
C GLU A 83 0.14 23.60 7.69
N GLU A 84 -0.95 23.86 8.42
CA GLU A 84 -0.95 24.70 9.62
C GLU A 84 -0.10 24.08 10.74
N GLU A 85 -0.27 22.78 11.02
CA GLU A 85 0.52 22.06 12.02
C GLU A 85 2.00 21.96 11.64
N MET A 86 2.33 21.80 10.35
CA MET A 86 3.70 21.84 9.85
C MET A 86 4.33 23.21 10.07
N SER A 87 3.60 24.29 9.76
CA SER A 87 4.07 25.66 9.99
C SER A 87 4.24 25.96 11.47
N ALA A 88 3.34 25.45 12.32
CA ALA A 88 3.44 25.54 13.77
C ALA A 88 4.65 24.75 14.30
N GLY A 89 4.93 23.58 13.74
CA GLY A 89 6.08 22.73 14.08
C GLY A 89 7.43 23.36 13.73
N LEU A 90 7.50 24.12 12.63
CA LEU A 90 8.73 24.82 12.22
C LEU A 90 8.98 26.14 12.97
N SER A 91 8.00 26.65 13.70
CA SER A 91 8.10 27.92 14.43
C SER A 91 8.51 27.70 15.90
N PRO A 92 9.56 28.36 16.40
CA PRO A 92 9.99 28.23 17.81
C PRO A 92 8.91 28.54 18.84
N ALA A 93 8.00 29.47 18.51
CA ALA A 93 6.93 29.89 19.41
C ALA A 93 5.86 28.81 19.62
N THR A 94 5.61 27.99 18.60
CA THR A 94 4.50 27.02 18.54
C THR A 94 4.96 25.56 18.49
N HIS A 95 6.26 25.30 18.31
CA HIS A 95 6.83 23.96 18.17
C HIS A 95 6.48 23.00 19.33
N LYS A 96 6.39 23.53 20.56
CA LYS A 96 6.04 22.71 21.72
C LYS A 96 4.59 22.20 21.65
N GLN A 97 3.66 23.02 21.15
CA GLN A 97 2.23 22.72 21.07
C GLN A 97 1.84 22.01 19.77
N ALA A 98 2.63 22.18 18.70
CA ALA A 98 2.38 21.52 17.43
C ALA A 98 2.37 20.00 17.58
N SER A 99 1.40 19.34 16.96
CA SER A 99 1.30 17.88 16.92
C SER A 99 2.33 17.28 15.97
N VAL A 100 2.64 17.97 14.86
CA VAL A 100 3.71 17.60 13.92
C VAL A 100 4.98 18.37 14.27
N LYS A 101 6.04 17.66 14.65
CA LYS A 101 7.23 18.29 15.25
C LYS A 101 8.21 18.88 14.25
N MET A 102 8.27 18.37 13.02
CA MET A 102 9.09 18.98 11.96
C MET A 102 10.57 19.14 12.34
N PHE A 103 11.18 18.06 12.83
CA PHE A 103 12.56 18.07 13.31
C PHE A 103 13.58 18.26 12.16
N PRO A 104 14.49 19.25 12.24
CA PRO A 104 15.60 19.36 11.32
C PRO A 104 16.54 18.15 11.44
N SER A 105 16.85 17.50 10.31
CA SER A 105 17.74 16.33 10.31
C SER A 105 19.22 16.68 10.19
N TYR A 106 19.56 17.97 10.10
CA TYR A 106 20.90 18.50 9.80
C TYR A 106 21.52 18.02 8.46
N VAL A 107 20.72 17.38 7.60
CA VAL A 107 21.13 16.98 6.25
C VAL A 107 20.64 18.05 5.27
N ARG A 108 21.58 18.79 4.67
CA ARG A 108 21.28 19.94 3.79
C ARG A 108 21.52 19.65 2.31
N HIS A 109 22.49 18.79 2.04
CA HIS A 109 22.83 18.35 0.70
C HIS A 109 22.11 17.05 0.36
N ILE A 110 21.51 17.03 -0.82
CA ILE A 110 21.01 15.81 -1.44
C ILE A 110 22.15 15.11 -2.16
N SER A 111 22.07 13.79 -2.21
CA SER A 111 23.07 12.98 -2.90
C SER A 111 23.21 13.39 -4.36
N LYS A 112 24.46 13.49 -4.84
CA LYS A 112 24.78 13.78 -6.23
C LYS A 112 24.98 12.51 -7.07
N GLY A 113 25.03 11.34 -6.43
CA GLY A 113 25.37 10.06 -7.07
C GLY A 113 26.86 9.92 -7.39
N THR A 114 27.68 10.94 -7.09
CA THR A 114 29.14 10.95 -7.31
C THR A 114 29.93 10.52 -6.08
N GLU A 115 29.26 10.30 -4.95
CA GLU A 115 29.89 9.88 -3.71
C GLU A 115 30.55 8.51 -3.90
N VAL A 116 31.77 8.38 -3.36
CA VAL A 116 32.59 7.18 -3.37
C VAL A 116 33.05 6.87 -1.96
N GLY A 117 33.24 5.58 -1.65
CA GLY A 117 33.77 5.16 -0.35
C GLY A 117 33.07 3.93 0.20
N GLN A 118 33.47 3.53 1.39
CA GLN A 118 32.94 2.36 2.08
C GLN A 118 32.45 2.79 3.47
N VAL A 119 31.18 2.53 3.75
CA VAL A 119 30.51 2.90 5.00
C VAL A 119 29.75 1.70 5.57
N LEU A 120 29.65 1.64 6.90
CA LEU A 120 28.73 0.75 7.57
C LEU A 120 27.41 1.48 7.80
N ALA A 121 26.31 0.76 7.80
CA ALA A 121 25.02 1.26 8.26
C ALA A 121 24.38 0.28 9.24
N LEU A 122 23.73 0.82 10.27
CA LEU A 122 22.92 0.06 11.21
C LEU A 122 21.49 0.60 11.15
N ASP A 123 20.55 -0.23 10.71
CA ASP A 123 19.13 0.08 10.55
C ASP A 123 18.33 -0.62 11.64
N LEU A 124 18.02 0.11 12.71
CA LEU A 124 17.20 -0.38 13.82
C LEU A 124 15.71 -0.08 13.56
N GLY A 125 14.96 -1.14 13.30
CA GLY A 125 13.51 -1.13 13.16
C GLY A 125 12.79 -1.67 14.40
N GLY A 126 11.59 -2.25 14.21
CA GLY A 126 10.78 -2.83 15.29
C GLY A 126 11.35 -4.14 15.85
N THR A 127 11.18 -5.26 15.14
CA THR A 127 11.55 -6.60 15.66
C THR A 127 12.92 -7.08 15.15
N ASN A 128 13.37 -6.52 14.03
CA ASN A 128 14.63 -6.85 13.39
C ASN A 128 15.42 -5.57 13.17
N PHE A 129 16.73 -5.73 13.11
CA PHE A 129 17.64 -4.69 12.63
C PHE A 129 18.56 -5.26 11.57
N ARG A 130 19.15 -4.36 10.78
CA ARG A 130 20.01 -4.73 9.67
C ARG A 130 21.35 -4.04 9.83
N ILE A 131 22.41 -4.77 9.53
CA ILE A 131 23.75 -4.20 9.37
C ILE A 131 24.11 -4.32 7.90
N LEU A 132 24.59 -3.22 7.33
CA LEU A 132 24.93 -3.12 5.93
C LEU A 132 26.37 -2.64 5.77
N LEU A 133 27.10 -3.26 4.85
CA LEU A 133 28.31 -2.72 4.28
C LEU A 133 27.96 -2.13 2.92
N ILE A 134 28.10 -0.81 2.80
CA ILE A 134 27.76 -0.06 1.59
C ILE A 134 29.06 0.42 0.96
N LYS A 135 29.31 0.00 -0.28
CA LYS A 135 30.44 0.49 -1.10
C LYS A 135 29.87 1.36 -2.21
N LEU A 136 30.02 2.67 -2.07
CA LEU A 136 29.64 3.65 -3.07
C LEU A 136 30.74 3.70 -4.14
N ARG A 137 30.38 3.48 -5.40
CA ARG A 137 31.31 3.44 -6.54
C ARG A 137 31.27 4.71 -7.40
N GLY A 138 30.45 5.69 -7.02
CA GLY A 138 30.11 6.83 -7.86
C GLY A 138 29.22 6.41 -9.03
N ASN A 139 28.80 7.38 -9.84
CA ASN A 139 27.88 7.19 -10.97
C ASN A 139 26.63 6.39 -10.59
N SER A 140 26.07 6.66 -9.40
CA SER A 140 24.87 5.99 -8.88
C SER A 140 24.99 4.45 -8.71
N LYS A 141 26.22 3.91 -8.65
CA LYS A 141 26.50 2.48 -8.43
C LYS A 141 26.84 2.18 -6.97
N ILE A 142 26.22 1.13 -6.43
CA ILE A 142 26.39 0.67 -5.04
C ILE A 142 26.64 -0.84 -5.04
N ASP A 143 27.66 -1.29 -4.31
CA ASP A 143 27.74 -2.69 -3.86
C ASP A 143 27.25 -2.76 -2.41
N LEU A 144 26.33 -3.69 -2.14
CA LEU A 144 25.67 -3.82 -0.85
C LEU A 144 25.83 -5.25 -0.31
N THR A 145 26.45 -5.39 0.85
CA THR A 145 26.33 -6.59 1.67
C THR A 145 25.45 -6.26 2.86
N SER A 146 24.46 -7.11 3.17
CA SER A 146 23.57 -6.87 4.31
C SER A 146 23.28 -8.15 5.07
N LYS A 147 23.01 -8.01 6.38
CA LYS A 147 22.57 -9.10 7.23
C LYS A 147 21.50 -8.61 8.20
N ILE A 148 20.44 -9.40 8.35
CA ILE A 148 19.35 -9.17 9.27
C ILE A 148 19.65 -9.89 10.60
N PHE A 149 19.35 -9.22 11.70
CA PHE A 149 19.45 -9.73 13.06
C PHE A 149 18.14 -9.50 13.79
N VAL A 150 17.79 -10.43 14.68
CA VAL A 150 16.61 -10.32 15.54
C VAL A 150 17.01 -9.59 16.82
N VAL A 151 16.16 -8.68 17.30
CA VAL A 151 16.28 -8.13 18.66
C VAL A 151 15.37 -8.97 19.56
N PRO A 152 15.91 -9.71 20.53
CA PRO A 152 15.07 -10.46 21.47
C PRO A 152 14.12 -9.53 22.23
N GLN A 153 12.89 -9.98 22.49
CA GLN A 153 11.90 -9.17 23.19
C GLN A 153 12.39 -8.69 24.56
N SER A 154 13.14 -9.54 25.29
CA SER A 154 13.77 -9.19 26.56
C SER A 154 14.77 -8.02 26.44
N VAL A 155 15.41 -7.86 25.29
CA VAL A 155 16.33 -6.74 25.00
C VAL A 155 15.53 -5.47 24.65
N MET A 156 14.41 -5.60 23.93
CA MET A 156 13.56 -4.47 23.53
C MET A 156 12.86 -3.77 24.70
N ILE A 157 12.60 -4.50 25.80
CA ILE A 157 11.93 -3.99 27.00
C ILE A 157 12.85 -3.92 28.23
N GLY A 158 14.14 -4.21 28.03
CA GLY A 158 15.13 -4.34 29.09
C GLY A 158 15.85 -3.03 29.43
N ASP A 159 17.10 -3.14 29.86
CA ASP A 159 17.98 -2.00 30.11
C ASP A 159 18.62 -1.49 28.81
N GLY A 160 18.72 -0.16 28.65
CA GLY A 160 19.28 0.48 27.46
C GLY A 160 20.70 0.03 27.11
N ARG A 161 21.58 -0.17 28.10
CA ARG A 161 22.95 -0.61 27.83
C ARG A 161 22.99 -2.00 27.21
N HIS A 162 22.07 -2.88 27.62
CA HIS A 162 21.97 -4.22 27.03
C HIS A 162 21.54 -4.16 25.56
N LEU A 163 20.64 -3.24 25.19
CA LEU A 163 20.28 -3.00 23.79
C LEU A 163 21.51 -2.61 22.96
N PHE A 164 22.23 -1.55 23.36
CA PHE A 164 23.36 -1.06 22.57
C PHE A 164 24.52 -2.08 22.51
N ARG A 165 24.77 -2.83 23.59
CA ARG A 165 25.74 -3.95 23.57
C ARG A 165 25.33 -5.05 22.58
N HIS A 166 24.07 -5.47 22.58
CA HIS A 166 23.56 -6.47 21.62
C HIS A 166 23.73 -6.02 20.16
N LEU A 167 23.45 -4.74 19.87
CA LEU A 167 23.65 -4.15 18.55
C LEU A 167 25.13 -4.20 18.13
N VAL A 168 26.04 -3.84 19.03
CA VAL A 168 27.48 -3.82 18.78
C VAL A 168 28.08 -5.23 18.68
N GLU A 169 27.57 -6.20 19.44
CA GLU A 169 27.94 -7.61 19.29
C GLU A 169 27.62 -8.13 17.89
N CYS A 170 26.41 -7.85 17.40
CA CYS A 170 26.01 -8.21 16.04
C CYS A 170 26.85 -7.48 14.98
N LEU A 171 27.21 -6.21 15.23
CA LEU A 171 28.09 -5.44 14.36
C LEU A 171 29.49 -6.05 14.29
N SER A 172 30.07 -6.41 15.44
CA SER A 172 31.37 -7.07 15.53
C SER A 172 31.37 -8.41 14.78
N ASP A 173 30.31 -9.22 14.96
CA ASP A 173 30.13 -10.49 14.24
C ASP A 173 30.03 -10.30 12.73
N PHE A 174 29.31 -9.27 12.28
CA PHE A 174 29.22 -8.93 10.86
C PHE A 174 30.58 -8.51 10.31
N MET A 175 31.29 -7.60 11.00
CA MET A 175 32.63 -7.16 10.61
C MET A 175 33.64 -8.31 10.57
N LYS A 176 33.54 -9.28 11.47
CA LYS A 176 34.40 -10.48 11.46
C LYS A 176 34.20 -11.30 10.20
N ARG A 177 32.94 -11.53 9.80
CA ARG A 177 32.59 -12.31 8.59
C ARG A 177 33.03 -11.61 7.31
N GLU A 178 32.87 -10.29 7.26
CA GLU A 178 33.28 -9.47 6.12
C GLU A 178 34.78 -9.10 6.14
N THR A 179 35.57 -9.71 7.05
CA THR A 179 37.03 -9.51 7.18
C THR A 179 37.46 -8.06 7.46
N LEU A 180 36.63 -7.29 8.14
CA LEU A 180 36.84 -5.85 8.40
C LEU A 180 37.58 -5.54 9.71
N LEU A 181 37.58 -6.46 10.70
CA LEU A 181 38.10 -6.17 12.04
C LEU A 181 39.60 -5.83 12.11
N HIS A 182 40.41 -6.40 11.21
CA HIS A 182 41.87 -6.26 11.21
C HIS A 182 42.39 -5.44 10.02
N SER A 183 41.54 -4.65 9.37
CA SER A 183 41.94 -3.86 8.21
C SER A 183 42.80 -2.64 8.58
N GLY A 184 42.87 -2.27 9.86
CA GLY A 184 43.49 -1.02 10.33
C GLY A 184 42.70 0.24 9.97
N ILE A 185 41.54 0.09 9.33
CA ILE A 185 40.67 1.18 8.87
C ILE A 185 39.60 1.42 9.94
N THR A 186 39.36 2.69 10.27
CA THR A 186 38.18 3.09 11.03
C THR A 186 37.00 3.29 10.09
N TYR A 187 35.94 2.50 10.25
CA TYR A 187 34.76 2.58 9.39
C TYR A 187 33.78 3.63 9.91
N PRO A 188 33.33 4.58 9.09
CA PRO A 188 32.20 5.43 9.45
C PRO A 188 30.92 4.60 9.45
N LEU A 189 30.09 4.82 10.48
CA LEU A 189 28.79 4.19 10.66
C LEU A 189 27.68 5.23 10.55
N GLY A 190 26.73 5.00 9.65
CA GLY A 190 25.43 5.66 9.66
C GLY A 190 24.44 4.87 10.51
N PHE A 191 23.88 5.48 11.55
CA PHE A 191 22.91 4.86 12.43
C PHE A 191 21.50 5.32 12.06
N THR A 192 20.77 4.48 11.34
CA THR A 192 19.34 4.69 11.07
C THR A 192 18.56 4.27 12.30
N PHE A 193 18.05 5.25 13.04
CA PHE A 193 17.35 5.05 14.30
C PHE A 193 15.92 5.56 14.17
N SER A 194 15.00 4.62 13.96
CA SER A 194 13.63 4.89 13.51
C SER A 194 12.68 5.20 14.67
N PHE A 195 13.10 6.07 15.59
CA PHE A 195 12.32 6.50 16.75
C PHE A 195 12.30 8.02 16.85
N PRO A 196 11.28 8.61 17.51
CA PRO A 196 11.19 10.04 17.71
C PRO A 196 12.42 10.58 18.48
N CYS A 197 13.25 11.35 17.79
CA CYS A 197 14.46 11.94 18.33
C CYS A 197 14.48 13.46 18.14
N LYS A 198 14.88 14.18 19.19
CA LYS A 198 15.31 15.57 19.06
C LYS A 198 16.79 15.55 18.66
N GLN A 199 17.04 15.77 17.37
CA GLN A 199 18.39 15.81 16.85
C GLN A 199 19.04 17.16 17.22
N GLU A 200 20.29 17.12 17.69
CA GLU A 200 21.08 18.31 18.12
C GLU A 200 22.23 18.58 17.13
N SER A 201 22.64 17.56 16.35
CA SER A 201 23.56 17.68 15.23
C SER A 201 23.44 16.45 14.33
N LEU A 202 24.20 16.35 13.24
CA LEU A 202 24.24 15.13 12.42
C LEU A 202 24.65 13.88 13.23
N SER A 203 25.46 14.04 14.28
CA SER A 203 26.00 12.95 15.09
C SER A 203 25.61 13.02 16.57
N SER A 204 24.46 13.63 16.89
CA SER A 204 23.92 13.65 18.25
C SER A 204 22.40 13.82 18.21
N ALA A 205 21.70 12.96 18.95
CA ALA A 205 20.25 13.04 19.04
C ALA A 205 19.73 12.42 20.33
N ARG A 206 18.80 13.10 20.99
CA ARG A 206 18.14 12.59 22.21
C ARG A 206 16.84 11.89 21.87
N LEU A 207 16.70 10.66 22.36
CA LEU A 207 15.42 9.94 22.24
C LEU A 207 14.34 10.69 23.03
N THR A 208 13.19 10.94 22.42
CA THR A 208 12.06 11.62 23.10
C THR A 208 11.07 10.64 23.70
N SER A 209 10.76 9.56 22.99
CA SER A 209 9.86 8.51 23.46
C SER A 209 10.09 7.22 22.68
N TRP A 210 9.92 6.07 23.32
CA TRP A 210 9.91 4.79 22.62
C TRP A 210 8.59 4.56 21.86
N THR A 211 8.69 3.87 20.73
CA THR A 211 7.55 3.41 19.92
C THR A 211 7.79 1.97 19.46
N LYS A 212 6.90 1.40 18.63
CA LYS A 212 7.11 0.11 17.94
C LYS A 212 7.41 -1.08 18.88
N GLY A 213 6.93 -1.01 20.13
CA GLY A 213 7.09 -2.06 21.15
C GLY A 213 8.40 -2.03 21.95
N PHE A 214 9.26 -1.02 21.75
CA PHE A 214 10.42 -0.80 22.62
C PHE A 214 10.00 -0.10 23.91
N SER A 215 10.75 -0.36 24.98
CA SER A 215 10.60 0.32 26.27
C SER A 215 11.88 0.21 27.11
N CYS A 216 13.05 0.39 26.48
CA CYS A 216 14.32 0.23 27.19
C CYS A 216 14.55 1.33 28.23
N ALA A 217 14.83 0.95 29.48
CA ALA A 217 15.13 1.87 30.56
C ALA A 217 16.45 2.63 30.33
N GLY A 218 16.52 3.89 30.74
CA GLY A 218 17.76 4.69 30.69
C GLY A 218 18.18 5.16 29.29
N VAL A 219 17.25 5.23 28.32
CA VAL A 219 17.54 5.74 26.96
C VAL A 219 16.76 7.01 26.64
N VAL A 220 15.54 7.16 27.17
CA VAL A 220 14.73 8.37 26.95
C VAL A 220 15.46 9.58 27.54
N ASN A 221 15.55 10.66 26.76
CA ASN A 221 16.33 11.89 26.99
C ASN A 221 17.87 11.74 26.91
N GLU A 222 18.39 10.55 26.65
CA GLU A 222 19.82 10.30 26.45
C GLU A 222 20.21 10.39 24.97
N ASP A 223 21.48 10.74 24.73
CA ASP A 223 22.04 10.79 23.37
C ASP A 223 22.33 9.37 22.86
N VAL A 224 21.52 8.91 21.91
CA VAL A 224 21.60 7.54 21.40
C VAL A 224 22.84 7.30 20.53
N VAL A 225 23.44 8.35 19.95
CA VAL A 225 24.71 8.24 19.23
C VAL A 225 25.83 7.98 20.21
N LYS A 226 25.83 8.70 21.34
CA LYS A 226 26.79 8.49 22.41
C LYS A 226 26.64 7.09 23.02
N LEU A 227 25.42 6.65 23.33
CA LEU A 227 25.19 5.30 23.87
C LEU A 227 25.69 4.19 22.93
N LEU A 228 25.52 4.36 21.61
CA LEU A 228 26.07 3.43 20.63
C LEU A 228 27.60 3.51 20.56
N GLN A 229 28.17 4.72 20.54
CA GLN A 229 29.62 4.90 20.49
C GLN A 229 30.31 4.35 21.74
N ASP A 230 29.77 4.58 22.93
CA ASP A 230 30.28 4.03 24.19
C ASP A 230 30.31 2.49 24.15
N ALA A 231 29.27 1.86 23.59
CA ALA A 231 29.23 0.40 23.40
C ALA A 231 30.23 -0.10 22.35
N ILE A 232 30.46 0.66 21.27
CA ILE A 232 31.48 0.38 20.25
C ILE A 232 32.88 0.42 20.87
N ASP A 233 33.16 1.44 21.66
CA ASP A 233 34.43 1.65 22.33
C ASP A 233 34.69 0.56 23.38
N GLU A 234 33.65 0.16 24.15
CA GLU A 234 33.72 -0.97 25.09
C GLU A 234 34.05 -2.29 24.37
N LYS A 235 33.52 -2.50 23.15
CA LYS A 235 33.82 -3.70 22.34
C LYS A 235 35.22 -3.66 21.72
N GLY A 236 35.80 -2.48 21.55
CA GLY A 236 37.13 -2.30 20.95
C GLY A 236 37.18 -2.55 19.44
N ILE A 237 36.11 -2.22 18.70
CA ILE A 237 36.09 -2.31 17.22
C ILE A 237 36.34 -0.93 16.58
N ASN A 238 37.03 -0.90 15.44
CA ASN A 238 37.39 0.34 14.73
C ASN A 238 36.20 0.91 13.93
N VAL A 239 35.19 1.42 14.63
CA VAL A 239 33.99 2.03 14.05
C VAL A 239 33.73 3.38 14.71
N LYS A 240 33.31 4.37 13.90
CA LYS A 240 32.88 5.68 14.40
C LYS A 240 31.46 5.97 13.94
N CYS A 241 30.54 6.18 14.88
CA CYS A 241 29.19 6.61 14.57
C CYS A 241 29.23 8.07 14.06
N ALA A 242 29.14 8.22 12.74
CA ALA A 242 29.37 9.49 12.06
C ALA A 242 28.07 10.28 11.84
N ALA A 243 26.94 9.58 11.75
CA ALA A 243 25.65 10.21 11.54
C ALA A 243 24.53 9.38 12.17
N LEU A 244 23.52 10.06 12.70
CA LEU A 244 22.21 9.49 12.99
C LEU A 244 21.19 10.04 12.00
N VAL A 245 20.36 9.16 11.47
CA VAL A 245 19.28 9.53 10.54
C VAL A 245 17.99 8.79 10.88
N ASN A 246 16.86 9.42 10.61
CA ASN A 246 15.56 8.76 10.61
C ASN A 246 15.42 7.87 9.34
N ASP A 247 14.58 6.83 9.41
CA ASP A 247 14.33 5.91 8.28
C ASP A 247 13.78 6.62 7.05
N THR A 248 12.93 7.63 7.22
CA THR A 248 12.44 8.46 6.11
C THR A 248 13.60 9.20 5.42
N VAL A 249 14.50 9.82 6.18
CA VAL A 249 15.66 10.56 5.68
C VAL A 249 16.63 9.62 4.96
N GLY A 250 16.89 8.44 5.54
CA GLY A 250 17.68 7.39 4.91
C GLY A 250 17.06 6.91 3.59
N THR A 251 15.74 6.74 3.56
CA THR A 251 14.98 6.36 2.35
C THR A 251 15.07 7.43 1.26
N LEU A 252 14.92 8.70 1.63
CA LEU A 252 15.12 9.84 0.71
C LEU A 252 16.53 9.80 0.13
N MET A 253 17.56 9.72 0.97
CA MET A 253 18.97 9.78 0.53
C MET A 253 19.38 8.57 -0.32
N ALA A 254 18.89 7.37 0.01
CA ALA A 254 19.13 6.16 -0.78
C ALA A 254 18.49 6.25 -2.16
N CYS A 255 17.28 6.82 -2.26
CA CYS A 255 16.61 7.08 -3.53
C CYS A 255 17.33 8.19 -4.32
N ALA A 256 17.74 9.26 -3.63
CA ALA A 256 18.46 10.39 -4.20
C ALA A 256 19.79 10.01 -4.85
N TYR A 257 20.49 9.00 -4.33
CA TYR A 257 21.75 8.51 -4.93
C TYR A 257 21.55 8.01 -6.37
N LYS A 258 20.34 7.53 -6.70
CA LYS A 258 19.97 7.08 -8.05
C LYS A 258 19.21 8.15 -8.84
N ASP A 259 18.38 8.93 -8.18
CA ASP A 259 17.57 9.99 -8.79
C ASP A 259 17.69 11.30 -8.01
N PRO A 260 18.51 12.26 -8.49
CA PRO A 260 18.70 13.55 -7.83
C PRO A 260 17.45 14.42 -7.72
N SER A 261 16.36 14.10 -8.43
CA SER A 261 15.06 14.78 -8.28
C SER A 261 14.28 14.35 -7.03
N THR A 262 14.82 13.39 -6.27
CA THR A 262 14.20 12.93 -5.02
C THR A 262 14.13 14.06 -4.00
N ALA A 263 12.92 14.36 -3.50
CA ALA A 263 12.71 15.40 -2.50
C ALA A 263 11.86 14.97 -1.30
N ILE A 264 11.29 13.75 -1.33
CA ILE A 264 10.48 13.19 -0.24
C ILE A 264 10.96 11.77 0.06
N GLY A 265 11.03 11.44 1.35
CA GLY A 265 11.16 10.08 1.86
C GLY A 265 9.87 9.71 2.59
N LEU A 266 9.28 8.56 2.26
CA LEU A 266 8.01 8.11 2.80
C LEU A 266 8.14 6.68 3.33
N ILE A 267 7.72 6.47 4.58
CA ILE A 267 7.64 5.14 5.19
C ILE A 267 6.16 4.79 5.37
N LEU A 268 5.75 3.66 4.80
CA LEU A 268 4.41 3.08 4.92
C LEU A 268 4.56 1.59 5.26
N GLY A 269 4.73 1.28 6.53
CA GLY A 269 5.03 -0.07 7.03
C GLY A 269 4.33 -0.36 8.35
N THR A 270 5.07 -0.86 9.33
CA THR A 270 4.57 -1.02 10.71
C THR A 270 4.09 0.32 11.27
N GLY A 271 4.86 1.39 11.05
CA GLY A 271 4.45 2.77 11.28
C GLY A 271 4.26 3.55 9.97
N THR A 272 3.99 4.85 10.09
CA THR A 272 4.02 5.78 8.95
C THR A 272 4.74 7.06 9.32
N ASN A 273 5.66 7.50 8.46
CA ASN A 273 6.36 8.77 8.62
C ASN A 273 6.75 9.34 7.25
N ALA A 274 7.03 10.63 7.18
CA ALA A 274 7.61 11.27 6.01
C ALA A 274 8.69 12.28 6.39
N CYS A 275 9.62 12.47 5.46
CA CYS A 275 10.53 13.61 5.44
C CYS A 275 10.50 14.29 4.08
N TYR A 276 10.85 15.57 4.04
CA TYR A 276 10.97 16.33 2.79
C TYR A 276 12.03 17.41 2.90
N ILE A 277 12.38 18.01 1.77
CA ILE A 277 13.33 19.14 1.72
C ILE A 277 12.57 20.45 1.95
N GLU A 278 12.95 21.20 2.98
CA GLU A 278 12.39 22.51 3.32
C GLU A 278 13.41 23.64 3.11
N SER A 279 12.93 24.83 2.78
CA SER A 279 13.76 26.04 2.74
C SER A 279 14.12 26.50 4.16
N LEU A 280 15.39 26.82 4.41
CA LEU A 280 15.83 27.36 5.69
C LEU A 280 15.09 28.65 6.10
N ASP A 281 14.57 29.41 5.13
CA ASP A 281 13.79 30.62 5.40
C ASP A 281 12.48 30.33 6.14
N ARG A 282 11.98 29.08 6.09
CA ARG A 282 10.77 28.64 6.80
C ARG A 282 11.06 27.86 8.09
N VAL A 283 12.31 27.50 8.36
CA VAL A 283 12.69 26.68 9.51
C VAL A 283 13.17 27.57 10.65
N GLY A 284 12.24 28.17 11.38
CA GLY A 284 12.58 29.03 12.52
C GLY A 284 13.28 28.30 13.67
N THR A 285 13.14 26.98 13.74
CA THR A 285 13.85 26.10 14.70
C THR A 285 15.28 25.73 14.29
N TRP A 286 15.76 26.18 13.13
CA TRP A 286 17.13 25.89 12.67
C TRP A 286 18.17 26.65 13.50
N ASP A 287 19.19 25.93 13.96
CA ASP A 287 20.28 26.46 14.78
C ASP A 287 21.67 26.27 14.15
N GLY A 288 21.73 25.76 12.92
CA GLY A 288 22.97 25.60 12.15
C GLY A 288 23.33 26.81 11.29
N ASP A 289 24.26 26.61 10.36
CA ASP A 289 24.70 27.68 9.45
C ASP A 289 23.70 27.93 8.31
N TYR A 290 23.76 29.12 7.71
CA TYR A 290 22.91 29.56 6.60
C TYR A 290 23.65 29.65 5.25
N ASN A 291 24.78 28.93 5.10
CA ASN A 291 25.52 28.90 3.82
C ASN A 291 24.71 28.20 2.72
N GLU A 292 25.19 28.15 1.48
CA GLU A 292 24.50 27.35 0.46
C GLU A 292 24.73 25.84 0.66
N PRO A 293 23.73 24.98 0.42
CA PRO A 293 22.38 25.27 -0.03
C PRO A 293 21.46 25.70 1.11
N LYS A 294 20.60 26.71 0.90
CA LYS A 294 19.60 27.19 1.89
C LYS A 294 18.40 26.25 2.09
N GLN A 295 18.67 24.97 2.29
CA GLN A 295 17.65 23.95 2.54
C GLN A 295 18.13 22.97 3.62
N VAL A 296 17.17 22.24 4.19
CA VAL A 296 17.41 21.14 5.12
C VAL A 296 16.32 20.08 4.96
N ILE A 297 16.66 18.81 5.14
CA ILE A 297 15.66 17.75 5.23
C ILE A 297 14.97 17.83 6.60
N ILE A 298 13.66 17.87 6.59
CA ILE A 298 12.81 17.86 7.78
C ILE A 298 12.24 16.46 7.96
N ASN A 299 12.53 15.84 9.11
CA ASN A 299 11.80 14.68 9.59
C ASN A 299 10.50 15.15 10.24
N MET A 300 9.35 14.84 9.65
CA MET A 300 8.08 15.40 10.12
C MET A 300 7.63 14.81 11.46
N GLU A 301 7.92 13.51 11.67
CA GLU A 301 7.25 12.69 12.69
C GLU A 301 5.72 12.85 12.60
N TRP A 302 5.19 12.77 11.38
CA TRP A 302 3.77 13.08 11.10
C TRP A 302 2.78 12.08 11.72
N GLY A 303 3.28 11.00 12.33
CA GLY A 303 2.45 9.99 12.96
C GLY A 303 1.62 10.58 14.11
N ALA A 304 2.17 11.61 14.77
CA ALA A 304 1.54 12.36 15.85
C ALA A 304 0.51 13.41 15.38
N PHE A 305 0.33 13.61 14.06
CA PHE A 305 -0.68 14.53 13.56
C PHE A 305 -2.07 14.16 14.11
N GLY A 306 -2.76 15.12 14.72
CA GLY A 306 -4.05 14.90 15.37
C GLY A 306 -4.00 14.59 16.88
N ASP A 307 -2.82 14.43 17.48
CA ASP A 307 -2.67 14.18 18.94
C ASP A 307 -3.19 15.36 19.79
N ASN A 308 -3.22 16.57 19.23
CA ASN A 308 -3.82 17.75 19.85
C ASN A 308 -5.35 17.86 19.64
N GLY A 309 -5.96 16.87 19.00
CA GLY A 309 -7.39 16.79 18.76
C GLY A 309 -7.87 17.30 17.41
N CYS A 310 -6.99 17.85 16.56
CA CYS A 310 -7.40 18.46 15.29
C CYS A 310 -8.02 17.47 14.28
N LEU A 311 -7.81 16.16 14.46
CA LEU A 311 -8.38 15.10 13.63
C LEU A 311 -9.57 14.35 14.28
N HIS A 312 -10.09 14.80 15.42
CA HIS A 312 -11.18 14.09 16.11
C HIS A 312 -12.42 13.87 15.24
N HIS A 313 -12.73 14.80 14.35
CA HIS A 313 -13.91 14.78 13.49
C HIS A 313 -13.90 13.67 12.41
N ILE A 314 -12.74 13.03 12.13
CA ILE A 314 -12.64 11.89 11.21
C ILE A 314 -12.39 10.55 11.91
N ARG A 315 -12.15 10.58 13.23
CA ARG A 315 -11.94 9.35 14.00
C ARG A 315 -13.27 8.64 14.16
N THR A 316 -13.24 7.33 13.99
CA THR A 316 -14.37 6.45 14.30
C THR A 316 -14.22 5.89 15.70
N LYS A 317 -15.31 5.32 16.25
CA LYS A 317 -15.26 4.55 17.51
C LYS A 317 -14.20 3.44 17.51
N TYR A 318 -13.85 2.90 16.34
CA TYR A 318 -12.81 1.88 16.19
C TYR A 318 -11.40 2.47 16.33
N ASP A 319 -11.18 3.68 15.82
CA ASP A 319 -9.92 4.39 15.95
C ASP A 319 -9.69 4.83 17.42
N GLU A 320 -10.77 5.20 18.11
CA GLU A 320 -10.77 5.48 19.55
C GLU A 320 -10.41 4.25 20.37
N GLU A 321 -11.04 3.10 20.11
CA GLU A 321 -10.74 1.85 20.80
C GLU A 321 -9.29 1.37 20.55
N VAL A 322 -8.81 1.45 19.30
CA VAL A 322 -7.41 1.14 18.96
C VAL A 322 -6.44 2.02 19.74
N ASP A 323 -6.75 3.31 19.87
CA ASP A 323 -5.93 4.28 20.58
C ASP A 323 -5.92 4.02 22.10
N LEU A 324 -7.10 3.89 22.72
CA LEU A 324 -7.26 3.61 24.15
C LEU A 324 -6.55 2.31 24.58
N SER A 325 -6.64 1.28 23.75
CA SER A 325 -6.02 -0.02 24.01
C SER A 325 -4.54 -0.10 23.59
N SER A 326 -3.95 0.97 23.04
CA SER A 326 -2.56 1.00 22.59
C SER A 326 -1.55 1.15 23.74
N ILE A 327 -0.25 0.95 23.44
CA ILE A 327 0.84 1.20 24.41
C ILE A 327 1.04 2.69 24.69
N ASN A 328 0.49 3.56 23.86
CA ASN A 328 0.64 5.01 23.89
C ASN A 328 -0.70 5.71 23.60
N PRO A 329 -1.72 5.59 24.49
CA PRO A 329 -3.01 6.24 24.28
C PRO A 329 -2.87 7.76 24.12
N GLY A 330 -3.67 8.34 23.21
CA GLY A 330 -3.67 9.77 22.89
C GLY A 330 -2.46 10.24 22.06
N ASN A 331 -1.58 9.33 21.64
CA ASN A 331 -0.41 9.64 20.82
C ASN A 331 -0.43 8.89 19.50
N GLN A 332 0.29 9.36 18.49
CA GLN A 332 0.41 8.72 17.18
C GLN A 332 -0.94 8.54 16.45
N THR A 333 -1.84 9.51 16.58
CA THR A 333 -3.22 9.48 16.07
C THR A 333 -3.27 9.20 14.56
N PHE A 334 -2.50 9.92 13.76
CA PHE A 334 -2.46 9.73 12.31
C PHE A 334 -1.86 8.38 11.92
N GLU A 335 -0.82 7.95 12.63
CA GLU A 335 -0.19 6.65 12.39
C GLU A 335 -1.13 5.48 12.65
N LYS A 336 -1.96 5.58 13.70
CA LYS A 336 -2.97 4.58 14.07
C LYS A 336 -4.07 4.42 13.02
N MET A 337 -4.38 5.48 12.27
CA MET A 337 -5.38 5.43 11.19
C MET A 337 -4.84 4.89 9.85
N ILE A 338 -3.51 4.76 9.69
CA ILE A 338 -2.88 4.46 8.39
C ILE A 338 -2.06 3.17 8.41
N SER A 339 -1.22 2.99 9.42
CA SER A 339 -0.09 2.07 9.35
C SER A 339 -0.48 0.59 9.55
N GLY A 340 0.43 -0.28 9.13
CA GLY A 340 0.23 -1.72 9.16
C GLY A 340 0.23 -2.35 10.56
N MET A 341 0.61 -1.63 11.62
CA MET A 341 0.45 -2.11 13.00
C MET A 341 -1.02 -2.12 13.44
N TYR A 342 -1.84 -1.20 12.92
CA TYR A 342 -3.20 -0.94 13.44
C TYR A 342 -4.31 -1.28 12.45
N MET A 343 -4.02 -1.28 11.14
CA MET A 343 -5.02 -1.54 10.09
C MET A 343 -5.82 -2.83 10.30
N GLY A 344 -5.14 -3.94 10.62
CA GLY A 344 -5.81 -5.21 10.91
C GLY A 344 -6.69 -5.17 12.17
N GLU A 345 -6.28 -4.42 13.19
CA GLU A 345 -7.05 -4.29 14.43
C GLU A 345 -8.34 -3.48 14.23
N ILE A 346 -8.30 -2.43 13.40
CA ILE A 346 -9.50 -1.68 12.99
C ILE A 346 -10.49 -2.62 12.31
N VAL A 347 -10.02 -3.47 11.38
CA VAL A 347 -10.86 -4.48 10.72
C VAL A 347 -11.44 -5.48 11.73
N ARG A 348 -10.63 -5.95 12.68
CA ARG A 348 -11.07 -6.87 13.75
C ARG A 348 -12.23 -6.29 14.55
N LEU A 349 -12.10 -5.04 14.98
CA LEU A 349 -13.11 -4.36 15.79
C LEU A 349 -14.42 -4.13 15.00
N ILE A 350 -14.33 -3.80 13.71
CA ILE A 350 -15.52 -3.70 12.85
C ILE A 350 -16.20 -5.06 12.71
N ILE A 351 -15.44 -6.14 12.49
CA ILE A 351 -15.98 -7.49 12.41
C ILE A 351 -16.68 -7.87 13.72
N LEU A 352 -16.09 -7.55 14.88
CA LEU A 352 -16.71 -7.81 16.19
C LEU A 352 -17.99 -7.01 16.40
N ASP A 353 -18.02 -5.73 16.00
CA ASP A 353 -19.22 -4.89 16.10
C ASP A 353 -20.37 -5.45 15.24
N LEU A 354 -20.08 -5.85 14.00
CA LEU A 354 -21.07 -6.49 13.13
C LEU A 354 -21.50 -7.87 13.64
N LEU A 355 -20.57 -8.64 14.21
CA LEU A 355 -20.90 -9.91 14.86
C LEU A 355 -21.83 -9.68 16.06
N GLN A 356 -21.58 -8.66 16.88
CA GLN A 356 -22.41 -8.28 18.04
C GLN A 356 -23.81 -7.79 17.64
N GLN A 357 -23.93 -7.14 16.49
CA GLN A 357 -25.21 -6.71 15.92
C GLN A 357 -25.95 -7.81 15.13
N GLU A 358 -25.42 -9.04 15.10
CA GLU A 358 -25.98 -10.15 14.31
C GLU A 358 -26.03 -9.84 12.80
N LEU A 359 -25.06 -9.05 12.33
CA LEU A 359 -24.91 -8.65 10.94
C LEU A 359 -23.83 -9.44 10.21
N LEU A 360 -23.03 -10.26 10.89
CA LEU A 360 -21.96 -11.04 10.26
C LEU A 360 -21.81 -12.39 10.95
N PHE A 361 -21.50 -13.45 10.19
CA PHE A 361 -21.38 -14.83 10.66
C PHE A 361 -22.63 -15.32 11.41
N LEU A 362 -23.81 -15.14 10.82
CA LEU A 362 -25.08 -15.63 11.38
C LEU A 362 -25.01 -17.15 11.65
N GLY A 363 -25.53 -17.59 12.79
CA GLY A 363 -25.50 -19.00 13.21
C GLY A 363 -24.14 -19.51 13.68
N HIS A 364 -23.08 -18.69 13.62
CA HIS A 364 -21.76 -19.07 14.10
C HIS A 364 -21.58 -18.79 15.61
N ARG A 365 -22.49 -18.04 16.25
CA ARG A 365 -22.37 -17.70 17.68
C ARG A 365 -22.45 -18.92 18.60
N ASP A 366 -23.36 -19.85 18.33
CA ASP A 366 -23.63 -21.00 19.20
C ASP A 366 -22.75 -22.22 18.89
N THR A 367 -22.01 -22.20 17.78
CA THR A 367 -21.10 -23.28 17.38
C THR A 367 -19.73 -23.18 18.05
N TYR A 368 -19.32 -21.99 18.51
CA TYR A 368 -18.03 -21.78 19.18
C TYR A 368 -18.21 -21.71 20.70
N GLY A 369 -18.69 -22.81 21.26
CA GLY A 369 -18.57 -23.10 22.69
C GLY A 369 -17.12 -23.43 23.08
N ASP A 370 -16.20 -22.49 22.91
CA ASP A 370 -14.99 -22.31 23.74
C ASP A 370 -14.27 -21.02 23.26
N TYR A 371 -13.90 -20.16 24.19
CA TYR A 371 -13.42 -18.78 24.02
C TYR A 371 -12.04 -18.63 23.33
N LYS A 372 -11.78 -19.34 22.21
CA LYS A 372 -10.44 -19.48 21.61
C LYS A 372 -10.35 -19.12 20.13
N THR A 373 -11.27 -18.33 19.57
CA THR A 373 -11.05 -17.82 18.21
C THR A 373 -10.03 -16.68 18.25
N PRO A 374 -9.02 -16.66 17.36
CA PRO A 374 -8.10 -15.52 17.21
C PRO A 374 -8.81 -14.17 17.11
N LEU A 375 -10.03 -14.12 16.56
CA LEU A 375 -10.82 -12.89 16.40
C LEU A 375 -11.09 -12.14 17.72
N TYR A 376 -11.30 -12.84 18.84
CA TYR A 376 -11.52 -12.18 20.14
C TYR A 376 -10.23 -11.69 20.80
N ASN A 377 -9.08 -12.18 20.35
CA ASN A 377 -7.79 -11.71 20.83
C ASN A 377 -7.41 -10.42 20.13
N ARG A 378 -7.03 -9.40 20.90
CA ARG A 378 -6.45 -8.17 20.37
C ARG A 378 -5.24 -8.50 19.49
N GLY A 379 -5.18 -7.90 18.30
CA GLY A 379 -4.14 -8.20 17.30
C GLY A 379 -4.32 -9.54 16.58
N GLY A 380 -5.45 -10.23 16.77
CA GLY A 380 -5.74 -11.52 16.12
C GLY A 380 -6.09 -11.44 14.64
N PHE A 381 -6.33 -10.24 14.11
CA PHE A 381 -6.49 -9.98 12.68
C PHE A 381 -5.31 -9.16 12.16
N TYR A 382 -4.37 -9.81 11.49
CA TYR A 382 -3.15 -9.15 11.02
C TYR A 382 -3.40 -8.33 9.73
N THR A 383 -2.63 -7.26 9.52
CA THR A 383 -2.67 -6.49 8.26
C THR A 383 -2.37 -7.34 7.02
N LYS A 384 -1.58 -8.42 7.14
CA LYS A 384 -1.39 -9.38 6.03
C LYS A 384 -2.71 -10.00 5.56
N PHE A 385 -3.68 -10.20 6.46
CA PHE A 385 -5.00 -10.72 6.13
C PHE A 385 -5.81 -9.71 5.32
N VAL A 386 -5.72 -8.42 5.66
CA VAL A 386 -6.31 -7.33 4.85
C VAL A 386 -5.77 -7.39 3.41
N SER A 387 -4.45 -7.46 3.26
CA SER A 387 -3.82 -7.58 1.94
C SER A 387 -4.28 -8.83 1.18
N ILE A 388 -4.32 -10.00 1.83
CA ILE A 388 -4.73 -11.27 1.22
C ILE A 388 -6.19 -11.23 0.77
N VAL A 389 -7.11 -10.77 1.62
CA VAL A 389 -8.53 -10.62 1.31
C VAL A 389 -8.76 -9.71 0.08
N GLU A 390 -7.96 -8.65 -0.06
CA GLU A 390 -8.08 -7.73 -1.19
C GLU A 390 -7.50 -8.23 -2.53
N THR A 391 -6.80 -9.36 -2.52
CA THR A 391 -6.36 -10.05 -3.74
C THR A 391 -7.45 -10.91 -4.37
N ASP A 392 -8.55 -11.20 -3.66
CA ASP A 392 -9.65 -11.95 -4.24
C ASP A 392 -10.33 -11.16 -5.38
N GLU A 393 -10.40 -11.82 -6.54
CA GLU A 393 -11.11 -11.38 -7.74
C GLU A 393 -12.23 -12.38 -8.06
N GLY A 394 -13.35 -11.89 -8.59
CA GLY A 394 -14.52 -12.72 -8.90
C GLY A 394 -15.31 -13.17 -7.66
N ILE A 395 -16.00 -14.31 -7.78
CA ILE A 395 -17.04 -14.76 -6.82
C ILE A 395 -16.61 -15.92 -5.91
N LYS A 396 -15.39 -16.42 -6.04
CA LYS A 396 -14.94 -17.62 -5.29
C LYS A 396 -14.51 -17.30 -3.85
N PHE A 397 -13.95 -16.10 -3.64
CA PHE A 397 -13.46 -15.63 -2.33
C PHE A 397 -12.49 -16.62 -1.65
N SER A 398 -11.65 -17.32 -2.42
CA SER A 398 -10.81 -18.40 -1.90
C SER A 398 -9.82 -17.92 -0.84
N ASN A 399 -9.24 -16.73 -1.02
CA ASN A 399 -8.34 -16.17 -0.03
C ASN A 399 -9.06 -15.70 1.22
N THR A 400 -10.23 -15.07 1.05
CA THR A 400 -11.07 -14.62 2.16
C THR A 400 -11.54 -15.80 2.99
N ARG A 401 -12.01 -16.88 2.36
CA ARG A 401 -12.39 -18.13 3.05
C ARG A 401 -11.23 -18.70 3.87
N ARG A 402 -10.03 -18.79 3.28
CA ARG A 402 -8.83 -19.25 3.99
C ARG A 402 -8.47 -18.36 5.18
N VAL A 403 -8.51 -17.03 5.01
CA VAL A 403 -8.25 -16.08 6.10
C VAL A 403 -9.28 -16.24 7.23
N LEU A 404 -10.55 -16.43 6.89
CA LEU A 404 -11.62 -16.66 7.85
C LEU A 404 -11.41 -17.98 8.60
N GLU A 405 -11.01 -19.04 7.92
CA GLU A 405 -10.64 -20.32 8.54
C GLU A 405 -9.44 -20.17 9.50
N ASP A 406 -8.40 -19.43 9.10
CA ASP A 406 -7.20 -19.15 9.92
C ASP A 406 -7.54 -18.43 11.23
N ILE A 407 -8.59 -17.59 11.24
CA ILE A 407 -9.08 -16.90 12.45
C ILE A 407 -10.21 -17.65 13.17
N GLY A 408 -10.46 -18.90 12.77
CA GLY A 408 -11.39 -19.81 13.44
C GLY A 408 -12.83 -19.76 12.94
N ILE A 409 -13.14 -19.07 11.83
CA ILE A 409 -14.46 -19.04 11.21
C ILE A 409 -14.54 -20.12 10.13
N ARG A 410 -15.11 -21.27 10.48
CA ARG A 410 -15.34 -22.40 9.56
C ARG A 410 -16.61 -22.21 8.75
N ASN A 411 -16.59 -22.66 7.50
CA ASN A 411 -17.74 -22.62 6.57
C ASN A 411 -18.37 -21.23 6.39
N PRO A 412 -17.58 -20.15 6.17
CA PRO A 412 -18.14 -18.82 5.96
C PRO A 412 -19.05 -18.80 4.73
N THR A 413 -20.16 -18.07 4.83
CA THR A 413 -21.09 -17.92 3.69
C THR A 413 -20.47 -17.03 2.61
N PHE A 414 -21.11 -16.99 1.44
CA PHE A 414 -20.74 -16.03 0.40
C PHE A 414 -20.85 -14.58 0.90
N ASP A 415 -21.94 -14.25 1.60
CA ASP A 415 -22.18 -12.91 2.13
C ASP A 415 -21.13 -12.52 3.17
N ASP A 416 -20.75 -13.44 4.05
CA ASP A 416 -19.68 -13.20 5.02
C ASP A 416 -18.38 -12.79 4.33
N CYS A 417 -18.02 -13.47 3.23
CA CYS A 417 -16.83 -13.16 2.45
C CYS A 417 -16.94 -11.79 1.77
N VAL A 418 -18.10 -11.46 1.20
CA VAL A 418 -18.36 -10.14 0.58
C VAL A 418 -18.20 -9.03 1.60
N ILE A 419 -18.81 -9.18 2.78
CA ILE A 419 -18.78 -8.17 3.85
C ILE A 419 -17.36 -7.98 4.37
N VAL A 420 -16.63 -9.06 4.68
CA VAL A 420 -15.25 -8.99 5.16
C VAL A 420 -14.34 -8.33 4.13
N GLN A 421 -14.48 -8.70 2.85
CA GLN A 421 -13.74 -8.05 1.78
C GLN A 421 -14.08 -6.56 1.67
N HIS A 422 -15.36 -6.20 1.81
CA HIS A 422 -15.80 -4.81 1.76
C HIS A 422 -15.18 -3.99 2.91
N ILE A 423 -15.18 -4.51 4.14
CA ILE A 423 -14.56 -3.86 5.30
C ILE A 423 -13.06 -3.64 5.06
N CYS A 424 -12.32 -4.68 4.66
CA CYS A 424 -10.88 -4.59 4.36
C CYS A 424 -10.59 -3.47 3.35
N ARG A 425 -11.33 -3.47 2.23
CA ARG A 425 -11.18 -2.46 1.17
C ARG A 425 -11.43 -1.04 1.65
N GLN A 426 -12.37 -0.83 2.56
CA GLN A 426 -12.71 0.52 3.02
C GLN A 426 -11.69 1.03 4.02
N VAL A 427 -11.23 0.18 4.95
CA VAL A 427 -10.17 0.54 5.89
C VAL A 427 -8.87 0.85 5.15
N SER A 428 -8.44 0.00 4.21
CA SER A 428 -7.20 0.22 3.46
C SER A 428 -7.29 1.41 2.51
N LYS A 429 -8.45 1.63 1.87
CA LYS A 429 -8.70 2.82 1.04
C LYS A 429 -8.64 4.09 1.87
N ARG A 430 -9.29 4.12 3.04
CA ARG A 430 -9.23 5.26 3.98
C ARG A 430 -7.79 5.59 4.34
N ALA A 431 -7.01 4.60 4.78
CA ALA A 431 -5.61 4.74 5.13
C ALA A 431 -4.76 5.30 3.96
N ALA A 432 -4.96 4.75 2.76
CA ALA A 432 -4.24 5.21 1.56
C ALA A 432 -4.59 6.65 1.17
N ARG A 433 -5.86 7.06 1.31
CA ARG A 433 -6.29 8.44 1.04
C ARG A 433 -5.72 9.44 2.05
N LEU A 434 -5.65 9.07 3.33
CA LEU A 434 -5.00 9.89 4.36
C LEU A 434 -3.51 10.06 4.09
N ALA A 435 -2.80 8.98 3.76
CA ALA A 435 -1.38 9.05 3.36
C ALA A 435 -1.19 9.92 2.09
N GLY A 436 -2.10 9.79 1.12
CA GLY A 436 -2.11 10.60 -0.10
C GLY A 436 -2.33 12.09 0.18
N ALA A 437 -3.24 12.44 1.11
CA ALA A 437 -3.43 13.82 1.55
C ALA A 437 -2.16 14.42 2.17
N GLY A 438 -1.50 13.67 3.06
CA GLY A 438 -0.23 14.10 3.64
C GLY A 438 0.84 14.34 2.57
N LEU A 439 0.95 13.43 1.61
CA LEU A 439 1.90 13.58 0.51
C LEU A 439 1.58 14.78 -0.40
N ALA A 440 0.30 15.03 -0.69
CA ALA A 440 -0.13 16.17 -1.50
C ALA A 440 0.26 17.51 -0.87
N VAL A 441 0.18 17.63 0.47
CA VAL A 441 0.65 18.82 1.20
C VAL A 441 2.14 19.05 0.94
N LEU A 442 2.98 18.02 1.07
CA LEU A 442 4.42 18.14 0.86
C LEU A 442 4.78 18.53 -0.57
N ILE A 443 4.13 17.92 -1.56
CA ILE A 443 4.34 18.24 -2.97
C ILE A 443 3.99 19.71 -3.25
N ASN A 444 2.81 20.15 -2.80
CA ASN A 444 2.34 21.52 -2.99
C ASN A 444 3.27 22.53 -2.30
N ARG A 445 3.70 22.21 -1.07
CA ARG A 445 4.54 23.10 -0.24
C ARG A 445 5.94 23.35 -0.83
N MET A 446 6.49 22.39 -1.54
CA MET A 446 7.82 22.52 -2.17
C MET A 446 7.80 23.27 -3.49
N GLU A 447 6.64 23.38 -4.16
CA GLU A 447 6.47 24.11 -5.44
C GLU A 447 7.45 23.68 -6.55
N LYS A 448 7.84 22.39 -6.58
CA LYS A 448 8.73 21.85 -7.61
C LYS A 448 7.94 21.17 -8.73
N PRO A 449 8.32 21.37 -10.01
CA PRO A 449 7.59 20.82 -11.14
C PRO A 449 7.69 19.30 -11.28
N ASN A 450 8.84 18.73 -10.89
CA ASN A 450 9.08 17.29 -10.89
C ASN A 450 9.77 16.90 -9.59
N ILE A 451 9.20 15.92 -8.89
CA ILE A 451 9.73 15.39 -7.63
C ILE A 451 9.68 13.87 -7.71
N THR A 452 10.76 13.22 -7.27
CA THR A 452 10.77 11.80 -6.96
C THR A 452 10.54 11.59 -5.46
N ILE A 453 9.80 10.53 -5.14
CA ILE A 453 9.47 10.14 -3.78
C ILE A 453 10.11 8.78 -3.52
N GLY A 454 11.08 8.73 -2.61
CA GLY A 454 11.61 7.47 -2.10
C GLY A 454 10.60 6.86 -1.14
N VAL A 455 10.09 5.67 -1.42
CA VAL A 455 9.09 4.98 -0.57
C VAL A 455 9.64 3.64 -0.08
N ASP A 456 9.52 3.39 1.22
CA ASP A 456 9.74 2.07 1.83
C ASP A 456 8.59 1.69 2.77
N GLY A 457 8.59 0.44 3.22
CA GLY A 457 7.63 -0.12 4.17
C GLY A 457 6.78 -1.25 3.59
N SER A 458 6.41 -2.18 4.47
CA SER A 458 5.67 -3.40 4.12
C SER A 458 4.27 -3.13 3.55
N LEU A 459 3.58 -2.10 4.05
CA LEU A 459 2.23 -1.78 3.61
C LEU A 459 2.25 -1.30 2.16
N TYR A 460 3.18 -0.41 1.80
CA TYR A 460 3.32 0.05 0.42
C TYR A 460 3.79 -1.05 -0.54
N ARG A 461 4.73 -1.90 -0.10
CA ARG A 461 5.31 -2.96 -0.95
C ARG A 461 4.35 -4.13 -1.23
N TYR A 462 3.57 -4.54 -0.23
CA TYR A 462 2.85 -5.81 -0.29
C TYR A 462 1.32 -5.67 -0.35
N HIS A 463 0.74 -4.53 0.00
CA HIS A 463 -0.71 -4.36 -0.09
C HIS A 463 -1.14 -4.12 -1.55
N PRO A 464 -2.04 -4.93 -2.11
CA PRO A 464 -2.30 -4.97 -3.56
C PRO A 464 -2.86 -3.67 -4.13
N ARG A 465 -3.54 -2.87 -3.30
CA ARG A 465 -4.26 -1.67 -3.73
C ARG A 465 -3.78 -0.38 -3.08
N PHE A 466 -2.86 -0.44 -2.11
CA PHE A 466 -2.53 0.73 -1.28
C PHE A 466 -1.87 1.83 -2.10
N LYS A 467 -0.81 1.48 -2.85
CA LYS A 467 -0.11 2.38 -3.77
C LYS A 467 -1.10 3.08 -4.72
N ARG A 468 -1.92 2.29 -5.43
CA ARG A 468 -2.91 2.80 -6.38
C ARG A 468 -3.93 3.73 -5.72
N ASN A 469 -4.42 3.41 -4.52
CA ASN A 469 -5.40 4.24 -3.82
C ASN A 469 -4.78 5.54 -3.29
N MET A 470 -3.51 5.50 -2.90
CA MET A 470 -2.75 6.67 -2.45
C MET A 470 -2.46 7.63 -3.61
N GLU A 471 -2.05 7.10 -4.76
CA GLU A 471 -1.76 7.88 -5.98
C GLU A 471 -3.03 8.49 -6.60
N ARG A 472 -4.19 7.87 -6.39
CA ARG A 472 -5.48 8.31 -6.94
C ARG A 472 -6.16 9.36 -6.07
N PHE A 473 -5.48 10.47 -5.82
CA PHE A 473 -6.05 11.59 -5.05
C PHE A 473 -7.20 12.30 -5.81
N TYR A 474 -7.24 12.21 -7.15
CA TYR A 474 -8.26 12.86 -8.01
C TYR A 474 -8.94 11.93 -9.02
N ALA A 475 -9.05 10.62 -8.76
CA ALA A 475 -9.59 9.67 -9.74
C ALA A 475 -10.56 8.65 -9.13
N ASP A 476 -11.65 9.14 -8.55
CA ASP A 476 -12.88 8.35 -8.46
C ASP A 476 -13.50 8.07 -9.85
N GLY A 477 -12.94 8.64 -10.92
CA GLY A 477 -13.46 8.52 -12.26
C GLY A 477 -14.60 9.51 -12.54
N SER A 478 -14.78 10.52 -11.69
CA SER A 478 -15.54 11.71 -12.04
C SER A 478 -14.86 12.39 -13.22
N ILE A 479 -15.47 12.26 -14.40
CA ILE A 479 -15.13 13.09 -15.54
C ILE A 479 -15.50 14.51 -15.11
N CYS A 480 -14.51 15.41 -15.08
CA CYS A 480 -14.75 16.83 -14.82
C CYS A 480 -15.45 17.46 -16.03
N LEU A 481 -16.74 17.14 -16.19
CA LEU A 481 -17.64 17.81 -17.10
C LEU A 481 -18.25 18.95 -16.33
N ASP A 482 -17.81 20.18 -16.60
CA ASP A 482 -18.43 21.40 -16.04
C ASP A 482 -19.95 21.43 -16.27
N ILE A 483 -20.42 20.79 -17.36
CA ILE A 483 -21.83 20.61 -17.73
C ILE A 483 -22.61 19.73 -16.74
N LEU A 484 -21.96 18.80 -16.03
CA LEU A 484 -22.59 17.94 -15.01
C LEU A 484 -22.42 18.47 -13.59
N GLN A 485 -21.64 19.54 -13.41
CA GLN A 485 -21.35 20.13 -12.10
C GLN A 485 -21.90 21.55 -11.96
N ARG A 486 -21.28 22.55 -12.61
CA ARG A 486 -21.60 23.97 -12.41
C ARG A 486 -22.56 24.55 -13.45
N ASN A 487 -22.52 24.01 -14.67
CA ASN A 487 -23.33 24.45 -15.81
C ASN A 487 -24.46 23.46 -16.13
N TRP A 488 -24.88 22.64 -15.17
CA TRP A 488 -25.95 21.67 -15.38
C TRP A 488 -27.30 22.36 -15.59
N SER A 489 -28.03 21.91 -16.60
CA SER A 489 -29.39 22.35 -16.91
C SER A 489 -30.32 21.13 -17.05
N PRO A 490 -31.55 21.18 -16.52
CA PRO A 490 -32.57 20.15 -16.74
C PRO A 490 -32.94 19.92 -18.21
N THR A 491 -32.50 20.80 -19.11
CA THR A 491 -32.71 20.71 -20.56
C THR A 491 -31.72 19.81 -21.29
N TYR A 492 -30.64 19.36 -20.63
CA TYR A 492 -29.68 18.46 -21.26
C TYR A 492 -30.20 17.02 -21.27
N ASP A 493 -30.34 16.47 -22.46
CA ASP A 493 -30.67 15.06 -22.66
C ASP A 493 -29.40 14.18 -22.67
N VAL A 494 -29.60 12.86 -22.66
CA VAL A 494 -28.52 11.86 -22.70
C VAL A 494 -27.64 12.07 -23.94
N CYS A 495 -28.20 12.51 -25.06
CA CYS A 495 -27.46 12.81 -26.29
C CYS A 495 -26.49 13.99 -26.12
N ALA A 496 -26.89 15.07 -25.45
CA ALA A 496 -26.05 16.22 -25.16
C ALA A 496 -24.87 15.83 -24.24
N ILE A 497 -25.13 14.98 -23.24
CA ILE A 497 -24.09 14.46 -22.34
C ILE A 497 -23.09 13.59 -23.10
N LEU A 498 -23.57 12.64 -23.91
CA LEU A 498 -22.72 11.76 -24.73
C LEU A 498 -21.91 12.52 -25.77
N THR A 499 -22.48 13.57 -26.36
CA THR A 499 -21.77 14.45 -27.31
C THR A 499 -20.64 15.21 -26.61
N SER A 500 -20.88 15.68 -25.38
CA SER A 500 -19.87 16.36 -24.57
C SER A 500 -18.73 15.41 -24.15
N ILE A 501 -19.05 14.18 -23.74
CA ILE A 501 -18.05 13.14 -23.45
C ILE A 501 -17.24 12.82 -24.71
N ARG A 502 -17.90 12.66 -25.87
CA ARG A 502 -17.22 12.41 -27.15
C ARG A 502 -16.27 13.55 -27.53
N SER A 503 -16.70 14.80 -27.35
CA SER A 503 -15.86 15.97 -27.59
C SER A 503 -14.63 15.96 -26.69
N LEU A 504 -14.79 15.64 -25.40
CA LEU A 504 -13.71 15.59 -24.42
C LEU A 504 -12.71 14.44 -24.67
N LEU A 505 -13.17 13.33 -25.25
CA LEU A 505 -12.31 12.21 -25.66
C LEU A 505 -11.57 12.47 -26.98
N ASN A 506 -12.19 13.23 -27.89
CA ASN A 506 -11.56 13.61 -29.16
C ASN A 506 -10.50 14.71 -28.97
N ASP A 507 -10.81 15.70 -28.13
CA ASP A 507 -9.97 16.85 -27.84
C ASP A 507 -9.69 16.95 -26.33
N PRO A 508 -8.88 16.03 -25.77
CA PRO A 508 -8.53 16.07 -24.35
C PRO A 508 -7.72 17.31 -24.02
N ASN A 509 -7.95 17.90 -22.85
CA ASN A 509 -7.20 19.07 -22.37
C ASN A 509 -5.82 18.65 -21.82
N PRO A 510 -4.71 18.95 -22.52
CA PRO A 510 -3.38 18.53 -22.07
C PRO A 510 -2.80 19.44 -20.98
N ASN A 511 -3.43 20.59 -20.68
CA ASN A 511 -2.97 21.55 -19.68
C ASN A 511 -3.40 21.17 -18.24
N SER A 512 -4.33 20.21 -18.10
CA SER A 512 -4.76 19.67 -16.80
C SER A 512 -5.09 18.17 -16.91
N PRO A 513 -4.09 17.32 -17.20
CA PRO A 513 -4.36 15.94 -17.55
C PRO A 513 -4.48 15.02 -16.32
N ALA A 514 -5.51 14.16 -16.32
CA ALA A 514 -5.63 13.09 -15.32
C ALA A 514 -4.56 11.98 -15.50
N ASN A 515 -3.96 11.89 -16.70
CA ASN A 515 -2.86 10.99 -17.01
C ASN A 515 -1.73 11.79 -17.69
N ASN A 516 -0.71 12.13 -16.90
CA ASN A 516 0.44 12.91 -17.34
C ASN A 516 1.22 12.24 -18.48
N GLU A 517 1.37 10.91 -18.48
CA GLU A 517 2.07 10.18 -19.54
C GLU A 517 1.30 10.28 -20.86
N ALA A 518 -0.02 10.06 -20.80
CA ALA A 518 -0.89 10.14 -21.96
C ALA A 518 -0.94 11.56 -22.54
N ALA A 519 -0.96 12.60 -21.70
CA ALA A 519 -0.94 13.99 -22.14
C ALA A 519 0.42 14.38 -22.74
N LYS A 520 1.52 13.93 -22.14
CA LYS A 520 2.86 14.11 -22.70
C LYS A 520 2.98 13.43 -24.07
N LEU A 521 2.52 12.18 -24.20
CA LEU A 521 2.44 11.46 -25.48
C LEU A 521 1.55 12.18 -26.50
N PHE A 522 0.41 12.72 -26.05
CA PHE A 522 -0.52 13.46 -26.91
C PHE A 522 0.09 14.75 -27.47
N LEU A 523 0.89 15.47 -26.67
CA LEU A 523 1.59 16.70 -27.06
C LEU A 523 2.87 16.43 -27.87
N GLU A 524 3.69 15.48 -27.45
CA GLU A 524 5.04 15.25 -28.01
C GLU A 524 5.05 14.24 -29.16
N ASN A 525 4.16 13.25 -29.15
CA ASN A 525 4.14 12.18 -30.15
C ASN A 525 2.74 11.62 -30.39
N ARG A 526 1.94 12.38 -31.12
CA ARG A 526 0.55 12.06 -31.43
C ARG A 526 0.34 10.67 -32.05
N ARG A 527 1.25 10.22 -32.91
CA ARG A 527 1.18 8.89 -33.55
C ARG A 527 1.35 7.75 -32.55
N LEU A 528 2.29 7.89 -31.61
CA LEU A 528 2.51 6.89 -30.56
C LEU A 528 1.37 6.87 -29.56
N TYR A 529 0.81 8.04 -29.21
CA TYR A 529 -0.42 8.15 -28.42
C TYR A 529 -1.56 7.37 -29.06
N GLU A 530 -1.87 7.64 -30.34
CA GLU A 530 -2.96 6.98 -31.06
C GLU A 530 -2.74 5.47 -31.20
N SER A 531 -1.49 5.03 -31.43
CA SER A 531 -1.13 3.61 -31.48
C SER A 531 -1.32 2.92 -30.13
N LYS A 532 -0.91 3.56 -29.02
CA LYS A 532 -1.12 3.04 -27.66
C LYS A 532 -2.60 2.97 -27.31
N VAL A 533 -3.36 4.03 -27.60
CA VAL A 533 -4.80 4.07 -27.36
C VAL A 533 -5.51 2.97 -28.16
N ARG A 534 -5.18 2.81 -29.44
CA ARG A 534 -5.74 1.75 -30.29
C ARG A 534 -5.44 0.37 -29.73
N LYS A 535 -4.18 0.11 -29.35
CA LYS A 535 -3.78 -1.17 -28.75
C LYS A 535 -4.54 -1.47 -27.46
N LEU A 536 -4.69 -0.48 -26.58
CA LEU A 536 -5.45 -0.62 -25.33
C LEU A 536 -6.94 -0.87 -25.58
N VAL A 537 -7.53 -0.21 -26.58
CA VAL A 537 -8.92 -0.43 -26.98
C VAL A 537 -9.08 -1.84 -27.55
N GLU A 538 -8.19 -2.28 -28.43
CA GLU A 538 -8.19 -3.64 -29.00
C GLU A 538 -8.01 -4.71 -27.91
N GLU A 539 -7.09 -4.52 -26.98
CA GLU A 539 -6.89 -5.40 -25.82
C GLU A 539 -8.14 -5.45 -24.92
N SER A 540 -8.81 -4.31 -24.70
CA SER A 540 -10.05 -4.27 -23.91
C SER A 540 -11.22 -4.99 -24.57
N ILE A 541 -11.33 -4.88 -25.90
CA ILE A 541 -12.37 -5.56 -26.68
C ILE A 541 -12.09 -7.06 -26.76
N MET A 542 -10.82 -7.46 -26.94
CA MET A 542 -10.43 -8.88 -26.95
C MET A 542 -10.59 -9.54 -25.59
N ALA A 543 -10.29 -8.84 -24.49
CA ALA A 543 -10.53 -9.34 -23.14
C ALA A 543 -12.03 -9.60 -22.90
N ASP A 544 -12.91 -8.73 -23.41
CA ASP A 544 -14.35 -8.92 -23.33
C ASP A 544 -14.86 -10.06 -24.24
N GLN A 545 -14.28 -10.23 -25.43
CA GLN A 545 -14.61 -11.36 -26.34
C GLN A 545 -14.18 -12.70 -25.77
N ILE A 546 -12.96 -12.82 -25.22
CA ILE A 546 -12.48 -14.04 -24.55
C ILE A 546 -13.35 -14.36 -23.33
N THR A 547 -13.78 -13.33 -22.59
CA THR A 547 -14.68 -13.50 -21.43
C THR A 547 -16.08 -13.95 -21.85
N ASN A 548 -16.56 -13.55 -23.03
CA ASN A 548 -17.86 -13.98 -23.56
C ASN A 548 -17.77 -15.38 -24.20
N ASP A 549 -16.66 -15.70 -24.88
CA ASP A 549 -16.43 -17.03 -25.47
C ASP A 549 -16.22 -18.10 -24.40
N LEU A 550 -15.54 -17.77 -23.29
CA LEU A 550 -15.41 -18.67 -22.13
C LEU A 550 -16.75 -18.93 -21.43
N LYS A 551 -17.67 -17.95 -21.41
CA LYS A 551 -19.04 -18.15 -20.89
C LYS A 551 -19.87 -19.05 -21.79
N LEU A 552 -19.72 -18.94 -23.10
CA LEU A 552 -20.42 -19.79 -24.07
C LEU A 552 -19.90 -21.24 -24.05
N ILE A 553 -18.66 -21.49 -23.60
CA ILE A 553 -18.12 -22.85 -23.41
C ILE A 553 -18.66 -23.48 -22.12
N ASP A 554 -18.73 -22.74 -21.01
CA ASP A 554 -19.30 -23.21 -19.74
C ASP A 554 -20.82 -23.53 -19.88
N ASP A 555 -21.57 -22.71 -20.61
CA ASP A 555 -23.02 -22.93 -20.83
C ASP A 555 -23.30 -24.19 -21.69
N ASN A 556 -22.39 -24.56 -22.60
CA ASN A 556 -22.53 -25.75 -23.45
C ASN A 556 -22.19 -27.07 -22.73
N ASP A 557 -21.31 -27.04 -21.73
CA ASP A 557 -20.98 -28.23 -20.92
C ASP A 557 -22.09 -28.56 -19.90
N ASP A 558 -22.87 -27.56 -19.46
CA ASP A 558 -24.04 -27.76 -18.60
C ASP A 558 -25.29 -28.28 -19.35
N GLU A 559 -25.44 -27.97 -20.65
CA GLU A 559 -26.50 -28.58 -21.49
C GLU A 559 -26.19 -30.05 -21.84
N LYS A 560 -24.92 -30.43 -21.97
CA LYS A 560 -24.52 -31.85 -22.15
C LYS A 560 -24.76 -32.70 -20.91
N LYS A 561 -24.66 -32.14 -19.70
CA LYS A 561 -25.01 -32.87 -18.46
C LYS A 561 -26.52 -33.05 -18.29
N LYS A 562 -27.34 -32.07 -18.69
CA LYS A 562 -28.81 -32.16 -18.60
C LYS A 562 -29.46 -33.11 -19.62
N SER A 563 -28.77 -33.47 -20.70
CA SER A 563 -29.28 -34.42 -21.71
C SER A 563 -28.97 -35.90 -21.38
N ILE A 564 -28.03 -36.18 -20.49
CA ILE A 564 -27.68 -37.55 -20.06
C ILE A 564 -28.59 -38.05 -18.93
N ASP A 565 -29.11 -37.16 -18.08
CA ASP A 565 -29.98 -37.55 -16.94
C ASP A 565 -31.46 -37.80 -17.30
N LYS A 566 -31.88 -37.55 -18.55
CA LYS A 566 -33.27 -37.76 -18.99
C LYS A 566 -33.56 -39.09 -19.70
N SER A 567 -32.57 -39.95 -19.90
CA SER A 567 -32.75 -41.23 -20.61
C SER A 567 -32.73 -42.49 -19.74
N SER A 568 -32.65 -42.39 -18.40
CA SER A 568 -32.50 -43.57 -17.52
C SER A 568 -33.49 -43.64 -16.34
N SER A 569 -34.75 -43.23 -16.53
CA SER A 569 -35.83 -43.53 -15.57
C SER A 569 -37.10 -44.09 -16.21
N SER A 570 -37.02 -45.32 -16.74
CA SER A 570 -38.19 -46.20 -16.88
C SER A 570 -37.80 -47.66 -17.11
N SER A 571 -37.73 -48.47 -16.04
CA SER A 571 -38.18 -49.89 -16.00
C SER A 571 -37.85 -50.58 -14.66
N THR A 572 -38.90 -50.74 -13.86
CA THR A 572 -39.32 -51.93 -13.10
C THR A 572 -38.32 -53.04 -12.71
N SER A 573 -38.16 -53.18 -11.38
CA SER A 573 -38.41 -54.39 -10.53
C SER A 573 -37.62 -55.71 -10.67
N ASN A 574 -37.23 -56.20 -9.48
CA ASN A 574 -36.97 -57.58 -9.03
C ASN A 574 -35.65 -58.28 -9.41
N ASN A 575 -34.75 -58.48 -8.43
CA ASN A 575 -34.62 -59.76 -7.71
C ASN A 575 -33.48 -59.75 -6.68
N ASN A 576 -33.71 -60.50 -5.59
CA ASN A 576 -32.76 -60.89 -4.56
C ASN A 576 -31.55 -61.66 -5.13
N ASP A 577 -30.37 -61.55 -4.50
CA ASP A 577 -29.80 -62.59 -3.62
C ASP A 577 -28.30 -62.39 -3.32
N ASN A 578 -27.93 -62.87 -2.14
CA ASN A 578 -26.61 -63.09 -1.53
C ASN A 578 -25.41 -63.34 -2.48
N ASN A 579 -24.22 -62.83 -2.13
CA ASN A 579 -23.15 -63.70 -1.60
C ASN A 579 -21.83 -62.99 -1.20
N ASN A 580 -21.21 -63.61 -0.21
CA ASN A 580 -19.87 -63.41 0.35
C ASN A 580 -18.70 -63.74 -0.62
N ASN A 581 -17.52 -63.27 -0.20
CA ASN A 581 -16.16 -63.85 -0.30
C ASN A 581 -15.11 -63.24 -1.26
N ASN A 582 -14.04 -62.77 -0.61
CA ASN A 582 -12.60 -62.98 -0.85
C ASN A 582 -12.03 -62.93 -2.28
N ASN A 583 -10.99 -62.10 -2.48
CA ASN A 583 -9.62 -62.63 -2.56
C ASN A 583 -8.52 -61.55 -2.57
N ASN A 584 -7.40 -61.94 -1.96
CA ASN A 584 -6.08 -61.31 -1.92
C ASN A 584 -5.43 -61.14 -3.30
N ASN A 585 -4.54 -60.14 -3.47
CA ASN A 585 -3.08 -60.34 -3.50
C ASN A 585 -2.28 -59.09 -3.92
N ASN A 586 -1.22 -58.84 -3.14
CA ASN A 586 0.15 -58.45 -3.53
C ASN A 586 0.43 -57.14 -4.30
N ASN A 587 1.14 -56.20 -3.67
CA ASN A 587 2.61 -56.20 -3.67
C ASN A 587 3.19 -55.05 -2.83
N GLN A 588 4.24 -55.37 -2.07
CA GLN A 588 5.01 -54.52 -1.17
C GLN A 588 6.47 -54.42 -1.67
N GLU A 589 7.12 -53.30 -1.32
CA GLU A 589 8.58 -53.11 -1.15
C GLU A 589 9.45 -53.04 -2.43
N ALA A 590 10.52 -52.23 -2.51
CA ALA A 590 11.47 -51.85 -1.47
C ALA A 590 12.21 -50.51 -1.74
N GLN A 591 12.72 -49.91 -0.66
CA GLN A 591 13.75 -48.86 -0.57
C GLN A 591 15.17 -49.47 -0.54
N ALA A 592 16.18 -48.71 -1.01
CA ALA A 592 17.58 -48.67 -0.51
C ALA A 592 18.37 -47.59 -1.32
N THR A 593 18.83 -46.46 -0.77
CA THR A 593 20.06 -46.13 0.02
C THR A 593 21.44 -46.23 -0.67
N ALA A 594 22.31 -45.26 -0.29
CA ALA A 594 23.77 -45.09 -0.46
C ALA A 594 24.19 -44.15 -1.62
N ALA A 595 24.85 -43.00 -1.45
CA ALA A 595 25.99 -42.52 -0.66
C ALA A 595 27.37 -42.60 -1.38
N SER A 596 27.97 -41.41 -1.53
CA SER A 596 29.41 -41.03 -1.54
C SER A 596 30.37 -41.43 -2.68
N ALA A 597 30.90 -40.35 -3.29
CA ALA A 597 32.31 -39.94 -3.40
C ALA A 597 33.22 -40.40 -4.57
N SER A 598 33.78 -39.35 -5.21
CA SER A 598 35.14 -39.19 -5.79
C SER A 598 35.63 -40.16 -6.86
N SER A 599 36.00 -39.65 -8.05
CA SER A 599 37.31 -39.06 -8.35
C SER A 599 37.50 -38.89 -9.87
N SER A 600 38.38 -37.94 -10.18
CA SER A 600 38.82 -37.41 -11.47
C SER A 600 39.62 -38.37 -12.36
N SER A 601 39.53 -38.20 -13.69
CA SER A 601 40.69 -38.09 -14.60
C SER A 601 40.28 -37.81 -16.06
N ASN A 602 40.69 -36.63 -16.57
CA ASN A 602 41.21 -36.22 -17.91
C ASN A 602 41.03 -37.10 -19.18
N PRO A 603 41.21 -36.54 -20.40
CA PRO A 603 41.71 -35.18 -20.75
C PRO A 603 40.68 -34.22 -21.34
#